data_AF-A0A1M6M3R5-F1
#
_entry.id   AF-A0A1M6M3R5-F1
#
_cell.length_a   1.000
_cell.length_b   1.000
_cell.length_c   1.000
_cell.angle_alpha   90.00
_cell.angle_beta   90.00
_cell.angle_gamma   90.00
#
_symmetry.space_group_name_H-M   'P 1'
#
loop_
_entity.id
_entity.type
_entity.pdbx_description
1 polymer ?
#
loop_
_entity_poly.entity_id
_entity_poly.type
_entity_poly.pdbx_seq_one_letter_code
_entity_poly.pdbx_strand_id
1 'polypeptide(L)'
;MRKVNLRMNEERKYEVIKRLIDSNGNKERAAVALGCTVRHINRLINGYKAKGKEYFIHGNRGRRPVHAMDEKTKQLIIDLYKTKFGDSNFTHFSELLLKPYEIIASPDRRTVFEYKQKKSTSIEEDTFTQFGYACKQLGIEIQATSVAQAKGRVERLFQTLQSRLPVEMRLAGITTIEQANEFLNSYIKEFNSQFALPLDNTKSVFETQPSAEKINLILAVISQRKVDNGSCIKYKNNYYIPVSNSGIAVHYHKGTSGLIIKAFNEQLYISIKDNVYSLELIPNHVPTSKNFDFISLPKKPRKKYIPPMSHPWKQDSFEEYCKKQAHRMENVALSV
;
A
#
# COMPACT_ATOMS: atom_id res chain seq x y z
N MET A 1 -25.96 28.23 30.42
CA MET A 1 -24.79 28.47 29.54
C MET A 1 -24.45 27.19 28.79
N ARG A 2 -24.32 27.21 27.46
CA ARG A 2 -23.87 26.02 26.69
C ARG A 2 -22.42 25.72 27.06
N LYS A 3 -22.11 24.48 27.42
CA LYS A 3 -20.76 24.04 27.79
C LYS A 3 -19.90 23.92 26.54
N VAL A 4 -18.88 24.79 26.41
CA VAL A 4 -17.91 24.73 25.31
C VAL A 4 -16.92 23.60 25.56
N ASN A 5 -16.98 22.55 24.75
CA ASN A 5 -16.14 21.37 24.87
C ASN A 5 -14.97 21.45 23.86
N LEU A 6 -13.73 21.46 24.33
CA LEU A 6 -12.53 21.50 23.49
C LEU A 6 -11.85 20.12 23.44
N ARG A 7 -11.20 19.80 22.33
CA ARG A 7 -10.34 18.60 22.24
C ARG A 7 -9.03 18.84 22.99
N MET A 8 -8.32 17.77 23.35
CA MET A 8 -7.06 17.82 24.10
C MET A 8 -6.09 18.92 23.62
N ASN A 9 -5.83 19.02 22.31
CA ASN A 9 -4.91 20.03 21.76
C ASN A 9 -5.47 21.46 21.77
N GLU A 10 -6.78 21.62 21.68
CA GLU A 10 -7.44 22.93 21.75
C GLU A 10 -7.54 23.42 23.21
N GLU A 11 -7.84 22.51 24.14
CA GLU A 11 -7.87 22.79 25.58
C GLU A 11 -6.47 23.18 26.06
N ARG A 12 -5.42 22.46 25.64
CA ARG A 12 -4.03 22.84 25.93
C ARG A 12 -3.68 24.25 25.44
N LYS A 13 -4.13 24.65 24.23
CA LYS A 13 -3.93 26.01 23.72
C LYS A 13 -4.69 27.05 24.55
N TYR A 14 -5.93 26.74 24.90
CA TYR A 14 -6.77 27.59 25.73
C TYR A 14 -6.13 27.81 27.11
N GLU A 15 -5.71 26.75 27.80
CA GLU A 15 -5.13 26.83 29.15
C GLU A 15 -3.83 27.64 29.17
N VAL A 16 -2.94 27.42 28.20
CA VAL A 16 -1.68 28.18 28.11
C VAL A 16 -1.94 29.65 27.87
N ILE A 17 -2.87 30.01 26.98
CA ILE A 17 -3.19 31.40 26.68
C ILE A 17 -3.95 32.08 27.82
N LYS A 18 -4.89 31.37 28.45
CA LYS A 18 -5.60 31.84 29.64
C LYS A 18 -4.61 32.15 30.76
N ARG A 19 -3.74 31.19 31.11
CA ARG A 19 -2.71 31.37 32.14
C ARG A 19 -1.78 32.54 31.83
N LEU A 20 -1.37 32.68 30.57
CA LEU A 20 -0.50 33.77 30.13
C LEU A 20 -1.17 35.14 30.35
N ILE A 21 -2.46 35.27 30.08
CA ILE A 21 -3.20 36.52 30.27
C ILE A 21 -3.44 36.79 31.74
N ASP A 22 -3.84 35.77 32.52
CA ASP A 22 -4.13 35.91 33.96
C ASP A 22 -2.88 36.28 34.77
N SER A 23 -1.69 35.77 34.36
CA SER A 23 -0.41 36.03 35.04
C SER A 23 0.42 37.16 34.43
N ASN A 24 -0.05 37.78 33.34
CA ASN A 24 0.73 38.71 32.51
C ASN A 24 2.15 38.17 32.15
N GLY A 25 2.22 36.88 31.82
CA GLY A 25 3.48 36.15 31.67
C GLY A 25 4.21 36.35 30.33
N ASN A 26 5.43 35.81 30.23
CA ASN A 26 6.27 35.93 29.03
C ASN A 26 5.70 35.14 27.83
N LYS A 27 5.44 35.86 26.72
CA LYS A 27 4.92 35.33 25.45
C LYS A 27 5.86 34.35 24.74
N GLU A 28 7.16 34.51 24.89
CA GLU A 28 8.19 33.62 24.31
C GLU A 28 8.13 32.23 24.96
N ARG A 29 7.95 32.18 26.28
CA ARG A 29 7.79 30.93 27.01
C ARG A 29 6.54 30.16 26.58
N ALA A 30 5.43 30.87 26.34
CA ALA A 30 4.21 30.27 25.81
C ALA A 30 4.36 29.79 24.36
N ALA A 31 5.10 30.55 23.54
CA ALA A 31 5.45 30.15 22.18
C ALA A 31 6.22 28.81 22.15
N VAL A 32 7.23 28.66 23.03
CA VAL A 32 7.96 27.41 23.21
C VAL A 32 7.04 26.28 23.70
N ALA A 33 6.21 26.53 24.71
CA ALA A 33 5.32 25.51 25.29
C ALA A 33 4.27 24.97 24.30
N LEU A 34 3.85 25.78 23.33
CA LEU A 34 2.90 25.40 22.27
C LEU A 34 3.57 25.04 20.93
N GLY A 35 4.90 25.13 20.84
CA GLY A 35 5.65 24.86 19.60
C GLY A 35 5.23 25.78 18.45
N CYS A 36 4.98 27.07 18.72
CA CYS A 36 4.51 28.03 17.73
C CYS A 36 5.21 29.39 17.85
N THR A 37 5.03 30.28 16.87
CA THR A 37 5.69 31.59 16.87
C THR A 37 4.99 32.59 17.80
N VAL A 38 5.73 33.61 18.28
CA VAL A 38 5.16 34.70 19.10
C VAL A 38 4.02 35.43 18.37
N ARG A 39 4.09 35.54 17.04
CA ARG A 39 3.00 36.07 16.21
C ARG A 39 1.72 35.24 16.35
N HIS A 40 1.84 33.91 16.38
CA HIS A 40 0.72 33.01 16.60
C HIS A 40 0.13 33.18 17.99
N ILE A 41 0.97 33.32 19.02
CA ILE A 41 0.53 33.63 20.39
C ILE A 41 -0.28 34.93 20.44
N ASN A 42 0.22 36.02 19.85
CA ASN A 42 -0.51 37.29 19.79
C ASN A 42 -1.88 37.13 19.09
N ARG A 43 -1.95 36.34 18.01
CA ARG A 43 -3.22 36.01 17.35
C ARG A 43 -4.17 35.25 18.27
N LEU A 44 -3.69 34.26 19.02
CA LEU A 44 -4.49 33.50 19.98
C LEU A 44 -5.00 34.39 21.14
N ILE A 45 -4.16 35.29 21.65
CA ILE A 45 -4.54 36.28 22.67
C ILE A 45 -5.68 37.17 22.16
N ASN A 46 -5.54 37.73 20.96
CA ASN A 46 -6.58 38.58 20.36
C ASN A 46 -7.88 37.80 20.14
N GLY A 47 -7.78 36.55 19.67
CA GLY A 47 -8.93 35.67 19.51
C GLY A 47 -9.63 35.34 20.83
N TYR A 48 -8.87 35.07 21.89
CA TYR A 48 -9.39 34.83 23.23
C TYR A 48 -10.08 36.07 23.81
N LYS A 49 -9.49 37.26 23.64
CA LYS A 49 -10.12 38.52 24.09
C LYS A 49 -11.46 38.78 23.37
N ALA A 50 -11.54 38.46 22.08
CA ALA A 50 -12.74 38.72 21.29
C ALA A 50 -13.86 37.68 21.49
N LYS A 51 -13.51 36.39 21.63
CA LYS A 51 -14.50 35.28 21.60
C LYS A 51 -14.36 34.29 22.77
N GLY A 52 -13.48 34.55 23.73
CA GLY A 52 -13.26 33.70 24.89
C GLY A 52 -12.85 32.27 24.54
N LYS A 53 -13.35 31.29 25.31
CA LYS A 53 -13.04 29.86 25.14
C LYS A 53 -13.47 29.31 23.77
N GLU A 54 -14.48 29.89 23.14
CA GLU A 54 -15.02 29.43 21.84
C GLU A 54 -14.03 29.61 20.68
N TYR A 55 -13.12 30.58 20.76
CA TYR A 55 -12.12 30.83 19.71
C TYR A 55 -11.23 29.60 19.42
N PHE A 56 -11.01 28.77 20.44
CA PHE A 56 -10.11 27.61 20.34
C PHE A 56 -10.78 26.40 19.68
N ILE A 57 -12.09 26.46 19.41
CA ILE A 57 -12.78 25.46 18.61
C ILE A 57 -12.24 25.52 17.18
N HIS A 58 -11.77 24.39 16.66
CA HIS A 58 -11.29 24.33 15.28
C HIS A 58 -12.39 24.77 14.29
N GLY A 59 -12.08 25.70 13.37
CA GLY A 59 -13.08 26.28 12.44
C GLY A 59 -13.73 25.28 11.47
N ASN A 60 -13.10 24.13 11.23
CA ASN A 60 -13.68 23.04 10.45
C ASN A 60 -14.49 22.05 11.31
N ARG A 61 -14.61 22.26 12.63
CA ARG A 61 -15.40 21.39 13.49
C ARG A 61 -16.87 21.50 13.10
N GLY A 62 -17.48 20.36 12.80
CA GLY A 62 -18.88 20.28 12.37
C GLY A 62 -19.12 20.72 10.92
N ARG A 63 -18.09 21.19 10.20
CA ARG A 63 -18.21 21.46 8.77
C ARG A 63 -18.05 20.16 7.99
N ARG A 64 -19.00 19.87 7.11
CA ARG A 64 -18.87 18.80 6.11
C ARG A 64 -17.97 19.30 4.98
N PRO A 65 -16.94 18.55 4.56
CA PRO A 65 -16.18 18.87 3.36
C PRO A 65 -17.11 19.01 2.15
N VAL A 66 -16.80 19.92 1.23
CA VAL A 66 -17.63 20.18 0.03
C VAL A 66 -17.80 18.92 -0.82
N HIS A 67 -16.78 18.05 -0.85
CA HIS A 67 -16.80 16.79 -1.59
C HIS A 67 -17.24 15.58 -0.76
N ALA A 68 -17.78 15.79 0.45
CA ALA A 68 -18.28 14.69 1.25
C ALA A 68 -19.54 14.11 0.62
N MET A 69 -19.54 12.79 0.39
CA MET A 69 -20.72 12.08 -0.09
C MET A 69 -21.88 12.22 0.90
N ASP A 70 -23.09 12.28 0.36
CA ASP A 70 -24.31 12.28 1.17
C ASP A 70 -24.40 10.98 1.99
N GLU A 71 -25.00 11.10 3.18
CA GLU A 71 -25.08 9.98 4.11
C GLU A 71 -25.96 8.84 3.55
N LYS A 72 -26.97 9.17 2.75
CA LYS A 72 -27.80 8.16 2.06
C LYS A 72 -26.98 7.38 1.04
N THR A 73 -26.17 8.07 0.24
CA THR A 73 -25.29 7.44 -0.76
C THR A 73 -24.26 6.53 -0.07
N LYS A 74 -23.71 6.93 1.07
CA LYS A 74 -22.80 6.07 1.83
C LYS A 74 -23.46 4.79 2.32
N GLN A 75 -24.66 4.89 2.88
CA GLN A 75 -25.37 3.70 3.35
C GLN A 75 -25.72 2.77 2.20
N LEU A 76 -26.17 3.33 1.06
CA LEU A 76 -26.41 2.56 -0.15
C LEU A 76 -25.15 1.79 -0.61
N ILE A 77 -23.99 2.44 -0.62
CA ILE A 77 -22.72 1.77 -0.97
C ILE A 77 -22.41 0.63 0.01
N ILE A 78 -22.58 0.85 1.31
CA ILE A 78 -22.33 -0.16 2.34
C ILE A 78 -23.28 -1.36 2.18
N ASP A 79 -24.56 -1.09 1.94
CA ASP A 79 -25.59 -2.12 1.79
C ASP A 79 -25.36 -2.93 0.52
N LEU A 80 -25.03 -2.28 -0.61
CA LEU A 80 -24.69 -2.96 -1.86
C LEU A 80 -23.48 -3.88 -1.70
N TYR A 81 -22.46 -3.43 -0.98
CA TYR A 81 -21.28 -4.26 -0.70
C TYR A 81 -21.66 -5.48 0.15
N LYS A 82 -22.42 -5.28 1.24
CA LYS A 82 -22.79 -6.37 2.15
C LYS A 82 -23.75 -7.39 1.55
N THR A 83 -24.67 -6.95 0.68
CA THR A 83 -25.77 -7.79 0.18
C THR A 83 -25.47 -8.43 -1.17
N LYS A 84 -24.87 -7.69 -2.10
CA LYS A 84 -24.81 -8.07 -3.52
C LYS A 84 -23.39 -8.28 -4.03
N PHE A 85 -22.41 -7.58 -3.46
CA PHE A 85 -21.05 -7.51 -4.00
C PHE A 85 -19.96 -7.88 -2.97
N GLY A 86 -20.30 -8.68 -1.95
CA GLY A 86 -19.39 -9.00 -0.83
C GLY A 86 -18.10 -9.70 -1.23
N ASP A 87 -18.13 -10.44 -2.34
CA ASP A 87 -16.96 -11.17 -2.86
C ASP A 87 -16.08 -10.32 -3.79
N SER A 88 -16.50 -9.09 -4.11
CA SER A 88 -15.74 -8.20 -4.99
C SER A 88 -14.61 -7.48 -4.25
N ASN A 89 -13.47 -7.33 -4.93
CA ASN A 89 -12.41 -6.43 -4.46
C ASN A 89 -12.84 -4.96 -4.65
N PHE A 90 -12.23 -4.03 -3.91
CA PHE A 90 -12.67 -2.62 -3.90
C PHE A 90 -12.57 -1.91 -5.26
N THR A 91 -11.61 -2.28 -6.12
CA THR A 91 -11.49 -1.73 -7.47
C THR A 91 -12.63 -2.21 -8.36
N HIS A 92 -12.89 -3.52 -8.36
CA HIS A 92 -14.00 -4.08 -9.11
C HIS A 92 -15.35 -3.59 -8.57
N PHE A 93 -15.48 -3.44 -7.25
CA PHE A 93 -16.66 -2.84 -6.64
C PHE A 93 -16.90 -1.40 -7.11
N SER A 94 -15.84 -0.59 -7.25
CA SER A 94 -15.99 0.77 -7.78
C SER A 94 -16.49 0.81 -9.23
N GLU A 95 -16.08 -0.14 -10.07
CA GLU A 95 -16.61 -0.30 -11.43
C GLU A 95 -18.09 -0.72 -11.41
N LEU A 96 -18.45 -1.62 -10.50
CA LEU A 96 -19.82 -2.11 -10.30
C LEU A 96 -20.75 -1.05 -9.68
N LEU A 97 -20.21 -0.03 -9.03
CA LEU A 97 -20.97 1.13 -8.56
C LEU A 97 -21.19 2.16 -9.69
N LEU A 98 -20.22 2.30 -10.59
CA LEU A 98 -20.29 3.28 -11.68
C LEU A 98 -21.36 2.93 -12.72
N LYS A 99 -21.40 1.67 -13.18
CA LYS A 99 -22.29 1.28 -14.31
C LYS A 99 -23.79 1.31 -13.97
N PRO A 100 -24.28 0.71 -12.87
CA PRO A 100 -25.71 0.58 -12.61
C PRO A 100 -26.24 1.65 -11.66
N TYR A 101 -25.37 2.28 -10.87
CA TYR A 101 -25.76 3.19 -9.80
C TYR A 101 -25.22 4.61 -10.01
N GLU A 102 -24.38 4.85 -11.02
CA GLU A 102 -23.74 6.14 -11.33
C GLU A 102 -22.97 6.75 -10.14
N ILE A 103 -22.52 5.90 -9.21
CA ILE A 103 -21.77 6.33 -8.03
C ILE A 103 -20.28 6.27 -8.34
N ILE A 104 -19.64 7.43 -8.39
CA ILE A 104 -18.18 7.53 -8.52
C ILE A 104 -17.55 7.43 -7.13
N ALA A 105 -17.16 6.22 -6.74
CA ALA A 105 -16.44 5.95 -5.50
C ALA A 105 -15.06 5.37 -5.81
N SER A 106 -13.99 6.14 -5.64
CA SER A 106 -12.64 5.62 -5.79
C SER A 106 -12.16 4.98 -4.49
N PRO A 107 -11.60 3.76 -4.52
CA PRO A 107 -10.89 3.23 -3.35
C PRO A 107 -9.74 4.18 -3.01
N ASP A 108 -9.55 4.46 -1.71
CA ASP A 108 -8.44 5.31 -1.25
C ASP A 108 -7.13 4.77 -1.84
N ARG A 109 -6.30 5.68 -2.38
CA ARG A 109 -5.14 5.44 -3.27
C ARG A 109 -4.00 4.62 -2.64
N ARG A 110 -4.24 3.95 -1.53
CA ARG A 110 -3.25 3.12 -0.82
C ARG A 110 -2.98 1.78 -1.50
N THR A 111 -3.86 1.29 -2.37
CA THR A 111 -3.74 -0.08 -2.92
C THR A 111 -2.74 -0.23 -4.08
N VAL A 112 -2.26 0.86 -4.70
CA VAL A 112 -1.31 0.76 -5.83
C VAL A 112 0.11 0.46 -5.35
N PHE A 113 0.49 0.93 -4.15
CA PHE A 113 1.82 0.71 -3.58
C PHE A 113 1.81 -0.08 -2.27
N GLU A 114 0.73 0.00 -1.48
CA GLU A 114 0.54 -0.79 -0.25
C GLU A 114 -0.61 -1.78 -0.45
N TYR A 115 -0.31 -2.94 -1.01
CA TYR A 115 -1.25 -4.05 -1.06
C TYR A 115 -0.81 -5.13 -0.06
N LYS A 116 -1.35 -5.09 1.16
CA LYS A 116 -1.23 -6.19 2.12
C LYS A 116 -2.23 -7.28 1.74
N GLN A 117 -1.85 -8.17 0.82
CA GLN A 117 -2.62 -9.37 0.58
C GLN A 117 -2.56 -10.23 1.85
N LYS A 118 -3.69 -10.38 2.57
CA LYS A 118 -3.78 -11.15 3.82
C LYS A 118 -3.52 -12.66 3.67
N LYS A 119 -3.13 -13.15 2.48
CA LYS A 119 -3.10 -14.59 2.14
C LYS A 119 -1.92 -15.07 1.29
N SER A 120 -1.06 -14.22 0.73
CA SER A 120 0.11 -14.71 -0.03
C SER A 120 1.31 -14.87 0.90
N THR A 121 1.75 -16.11 1.08
CA THR A 121 3.00 -16.44 1.80
C THR A 121 4.23 -16.27 0.88
N SER A 122 4.03 -15.92 -0.39
CA SER A 122 5.07 -15.81 -1.41
C SER A 122 5.64 -14.40 -1.47
N ILE A 123 6.93 -14.26 -1.11
CA ILE A 123 7.71 -13.01 -1.21
C ILE A 123 7.74 -12.45 -2.65
N GLU A 124 7.49 -13.30 -3.65
CA GLU A 124 7.50 -12.92 -5.08
C GLU A 124 6.28 -12.10 -5.48
N GLU A 125 5.17 -12.26 -4.75
CA GLU A 125 3.89 -11.61 -5.04
C GLU A 125 3.71 -10.32 -4.23
N ASP A 126 4.62 -10.03 -3.29
CA ASP A 126 4.62 -8.81 -2.50
C ASP A 126 5.34 -7.69 -3.25
N THR A 127 4.55 -6.90 -3.99
CA THR A 127 5.00 -5.75 -4.80
C THR A 127 5.81 -4.73 -4.00
N PHE A 128 5.56 -4.60 -2.69
CA PHE A 128 6.29 -3.65 -1.85
C PHE A 128 7.73 -4.11 -1.60
N THR A 129 7.95 -5.42 -1.48
CA THR A 129 9.30 -5.94 -1.25
C THR A 129 10.19 -5.80 -2.48
N GLN A 130 9.70 -6.13 -3.68
CA GLN A 130 10.52 -6.13 -4.89
C GLN A 130 10.81 -4.71 -5.38
N PHE A 131 9.78 -3.87 -5.51
CA PHE A 131 9.95 -2.47 -5.92
C PHE A 131 10.67 -1.66 -4.84
N GLY A 132 10.33 -1.88 -3.56
CA GLY A 132 11.04 -1.27 -2.44
C GLY A 132 12.51 -1.64 -2.39
N TYR A 133 12.86 -2.90 -2.68
CA TYR A 133 14.25 -3.35 -2.77
C TYR A 133 14.99 -2.70 -3.95
N ALA A 134 14.36 -2.60 -5.13
CA ALA A 134 14.92 -1.89 -6.29
C ALA A 134 15.20 -0.41 -5.98
N CYS A 135 14.24 0.28 -5.34
CA CYS A 135 14.42 1.67 -4.90
C CYS A 135 15.55 1.80 -3.87
N LYS A 136 15.61 0.89 -2.88
CA LYS A 136 16.70 0.87 -1.90
C LYS A 136 18.07 0.70 -2.56
N GLN A 137 18.18 -0.14 -3.60
CA GLN A 137 19.43 -0.34 -4.35
C GLN A 137 19.85 0.89 -5.15
N LEU A 138 18.88 1.72 -5.56
CA LEU A 138 19.11 3.05 -6.16
C LEU A 138 19.31 4.16 -5.12
N GLY A 139 19.34 3.85 -3.82
CA GLY A 139 19.43 4.86 -2.75
C GLY A 139 18.16 5.70 -2.57
N ILE A 140 17.03 5.27 -3.13
CA ILE A 140 15.75 5.97 -3.07
C ILE A 140 14.94 5.44 -1.89
N GLU A 141 14.68 6.30 -0.91
CA GLU A 141 13.76 6.00 0.19
C GLU A 141 12.31 6.25 -0.25
N ILE A 142 11.48 5.21 -0.26
CA ILE A 142 10.06 5.35 -0.58
C ILE A 142 9.31 5.83 0.68
N GLN A 143 8.80 7.06 0.64
CA GLN A 143 7.90 7.60 1.66
C GLN A 143 6.52 7.88 1.07
N ALA A 144 5.50 7.16 1.56
CA ALA A 144 4.11 7.44 1.23
C ALA A 144 3.52 8.40 2.28
N THR A 145 3.40 9.69 1.95
CA THR A 145 2.73 10.66 2.83
C THR A 145 1.38 11.09 2.27
N SER A 146 0.35 11.05 3.11
CA SER A 146 -0.97 11.61 2.83
C SER A 146 -1.08 13.10 3.17
N VAL A 147 0.04 13.73 3.53
CA VAL A 147 0.07 15.13 3.97
C VAL A 147 0.56 16.01 2.82
N ALA A 148 -0.33 16.87 2.31
CA ALA A 148 -0.05 17.81 1.22
C ALA A 148 1.16 18.74 1.47
N GLN A 149 1.62 18.87 2.72
CA GLN A 149 2.78 19.69 3.08
C GLN A 149 4.08 19.28 2.38
N ALA A 150 4.26 18.01 1.99
CA ALA A 150 5.42 17.58 1.19
C ALA A 150 5.39 18.14 -0.25
N LYS A 151 4.19 18.42 -0.78
CA LYS A 151 3.97 19.04 -2.10
C LYS A 151 3.59 20.53 -2.00
N GLY A 152 3.66 21.12 -0.80
CA GLY A 152 3.04 22.43 -0.52
C GLY A 152 3.61 23.61 -1.31
N ARG A 153 4.88 23.55 -1.76
CA ARG A 153 5.45 24.60 -2.63
C ARG A 153 4.90 24.53 -4.05
N VAL A 154 4.87 23.32 -4.61
CA VAL A 154 4.33 23.07 -5.95
C VAL A 154 2.84 23.35 -5.99
N GLU A 155 2.09 22.96 -4.95
CA GLU A 155 0.65 23.26 -4.87
C GLU A 155 0.36 24.76 -4.74
N ARG A 156 1.17 25.51 -3.98
CA ARG A 156 1.03 26.98 -3.94
C ARG A 156 1.33 27.63 -5.28
N LEU A 157 2.38 27.19 -5.96
CA LEU A 157 2.71 27.69 -7.29
C LEU A 157 1.57 27.39 -8.28
N PHE A 158 1.03 26.16 -8.26
CA PHE A 158 -0.10 25.77 -9.10
C PHE A 158 -1.40 26.51 -8.78
N GLN A 159 -1.70 26.79 -7.51
CA GLN A 159 -2.84 27.65 -7.15
C GLN A 159 -2.67 29.07 -7.70
N THR A 160 -1.44 29.58 -7.68
CA THR A 160 -1.13 30.92 -8.20
C THR A 160 -1.29 30.97 -9.72
N LEU A 161 -0.80 29.93 -10.43
CA LEU A 161 -0.96 29.79 -11.87
C LEU A 161 -2.44 29.64 -12.25
N GLN A 162 -3.18 28.74 -11.58
CA GLN A 162 -4.60 28.48 -11.85
C GLN A 162 -5.50 29.70 -11.60
N SER A 163 -5.16 30.54 -10.62
CA SER A 163 -5.92 31.75 -10.33
C SER A 163 -5.61 32.90 -11.29
N ARG A 164 -4.36 33.04 -11.75
CA ARG A 164 -3.94 34.14 -12.64
C ARG A 164 -4.20 33.88 -14.11
N LEU A 165 -4.00 32.64 -14.58
CA LEU A 165 -4.14 32.31 -16.00
C LEU A 165 -5.50 32.76 -16.60
N PRO A 166 -6.66 32.56 -15.93
CA PRO A 166 -7.94 33.05 -16.47
C PRO A 166 -8.07 34.57 -16.50
N VAL A 167 -7.41 35.29 -15.58
CA VAL A 167 -7.43 36.76 -15.54
C VAL A 167 -6.59 37.33 -16.68
N GLU A 168 -5.41 36.76 -16.90
CA GLU A 168 -4.50 37.18 -17.96
C GLU A 168 -5.07 36.85 -19.35
N MET A 169 -5.70 35.68 -19.51
CA MET A 169 -6.43 35.35 -20.74
C MET A 169 -7.59 36.31 -21.03
N ARG A 170 -8.28 36.79 -19.97
CA ARG A 170 -9.34 37.80 -20.10
C ARG A 170 -8.78 39.17 -20.49
N LEU A 171 -7.65 39.57 -19.92
CA LEU A 171 -6.96 40.82 -20.28
C LEU A 171 -6.46 40.80 -21.72
N ALA A 172 -6.00 39.63 -22.20
CA ALA A 172 -5.59 39.41 -23.58
C ALA A 172 -6.76 39.27 -24.57
N GLY A 173 -8.01 39.28 -24.10
CA GLY A 173 -9.20 39.19 -24.96
C GLY A 173 -9.38 37.84 -25.67
N ILE A 174 -8.80 36.77 -25.11
CA ILE A 174 -8.79 35.43 -25.74
C ILE A 174 -10.17 34.80 -25.64
N THR A 175 -10.70 34.35 -26.77
CA THR A 175 -12.03 33.74 -26.86
C THR A 175 -12.03 32.33 -27.46
N THR A 176 -10.92 31.91 -28.07
CA THR A 176 -10.78 30.57 -28.69
C THR A 176 -9.65 29.75 -28.06
N ILE A 177 -9.73 28.43 -28.23
CA ILE A 177 -8.72 27.49 -27.70
C ILE A 177 -7.38 27.64 -28.43
N GLU A 178 -7.42 27.95 -29.73
CA GLU A 178 -6.24 28.14 -30.56
C GLU A 178 -5.44 29.36 -30.08
N GLN A 179 -6.12 30.48 -29.83
CA GLN A 179 -5.53 31.70 -29.26
C GLN A 179 -4.97 31.45 -27.85
N ALA A 180 -5.66 30.64 -27.04
CA ALA A 180 -5.19 30.25 -25.71
C ALA A 180 -3.87 29.45 -25.77
N ASN A 181 -3.74 28.51 -26.72
CA ASN A 181 -2.52 27.73 -26.90
C ASN A 181 -1.33 28.59 -27.34
N GLU A 182 -1.57 29.57 -28.23
CA GLU A 182 -0.54 30.52 -28.64
C GLU A 182 -0.08 31.41 -27.48
N PHE A 183 -1.05 31.96 -26.73
CA PHE A 183 -0.79 32.78 -25.54
C PHE A 183 0.03 32.05 -24.48
N LEU A 184 -0.29 30.78 -24.20
CA LEU A 184 0.39 29.97 -23.19
C LEU A 184 1.91 29.89 -23.40
N ASN A 185 2.38 29.83 -24.66
CA ASN A 185 3.81 29.76 -24.96
C ASN A 185 4.59 31.01 -24.50
N SER A 186 3.97 32.18 -24.62
CA SER A 186 4.54 33.45 -24.14
C SER A 186 4.36 33.62 -22.63
N TYR A 187 3.15 33.35 -22.13
CA TYR A 187 2.79 33.51 -20.72
C TYR A 187 3.62 32.62 -19.79
N ILE A 188 3.92 31.38 -20.17
CA ILE A 188 4.74 30.48 -19.35
C ILE A 188 6.15 31.07 -19.14
N LYS A 189 6.73 31.75 -20.14
CA LYS A 189 8.06 32.36 -20.02
C LYS A 189 8.03 33.55 -19.05
N GLU A 190 7.02 34.41 -19.16
CA GLU A 190 6.82 35.55 -18.26
C GLU A 190 6.48 35.11 -16.83
N PHE A 191 5.64 34.08 -16.69
CA PHE A 191 5.30 33.51 -15.39
C PHE A 191 6.54 32.90 -14.73
N ASN A 192 7.34 32.15 -15.49
CA ASN A 192 8.57 31.57 -14.95
C ASN A 192 9.61 32.65 -14.62
N SER A 193 9.73 33.74 -15.38
CA SER A 193 10.67 34.82 -15.03
C SER A 193 10.31 35.53 -13.71
N GLN A 194 9.02 35.64 -13.39
CA GLN A 194 8.54 36.30 -12.17
C GLN A 194 8.49 35.37 -10.95
N PHE A 195 8.11 34.10 -11.14
CA PHE A 195 7.78 33.19 -10.03
C PHE A 195 8.70 31.97 -9.92
N ALA A 196 9.50 31.64 -10.94
CA ALA A 196 10.46 30.55 -10.82
C ALA A 196 11.61 30.96 -9.90
N LEU A 197 12.12 29.96 -9.16
CA LEU A 197 13.35 30.14 -8.41
C LEU A 197 14.53 30.14 -9.38
N PRO A 198 15.58 30.95 -9.14
CA PRO A 198 16.80 30.87 -9.92
C PRO A 198 17.36 29.44 -9.84
N LEU A 199 17.52 28.80 -11.01
CA LEU A 199 17.98 27.41 -11.15
C LEU A 199 19.40 27.22 -10.60
N ASP A 200 20.19 28.30 -10.53
CA ASP A 200 21.65 28.24 -10.43
C ASP A 200 22.21 28.04 -9.02
N ASN A 201 21.38 27.96 -7.97
CA ASN A 201 21.90 27.78 -6.61
C ASN A 201 22.01 26.31 -6.16
N THR A 202 21.57 25.38 -7.00
CA THR A 202 21.71 23.95 -6.74
C THR A 202 22.57 23.34 -7.83
N LYS A 203 23.81 22.95 -7.48
CA LYS A 203 24.59 22.01 -8.30
C LYS A 203 23.68 20.86 -8.70
N SER A 204 23.73 20.42 -9.95
CA SER A 204 22.97 19.25 -10.40
C SER A 204 23.24 18.08 -9.45
N VAL A 205 22.22 17.69 -8.69
CA VAL A 205 22.24 16.50 -7.80
C VAL A 205 21.69 15.29 -8.57
N PHE A 206 21.39 15.44 -9.86
CA PHE A 206 20.88 14.36 -10.68
C PHE A 206 21.99 13.34 -10.94
N GLU A 207 21.73 12.07 -10.63
CA GLU A 207 22.62 10.98 -11.01
C GLU A 207 22.50 10.67 -12.50
N THR A 208 23.59 10.24 -13.11
CA THR A 208 23.61 9.74 -14.49
C THR A 208 22.85 8.43 -14.60
N GLN A 209 22.19 8.20 -15.73
CA GLN A 209 21.48 6.95 -15.98
C GLN A 209 22.41 5.73 -15.82
N PRO A 210 22.00 4.70 -15.05
CA PRO A 210 22.76 3.45 -14.97
C PRO A 210 22.84 2.72 -16.30
N SER A 211 23.86 1.88 -16.49
CA SER A 211 23.95 1.01 -17.67
C SER A 211 22.74 0.07 -17.79
N ALA A 212 22.42 -0.35 -19.02
CA ALA A 212 21.28 -1.24 -19.28
C ALA A 212 21.38 -2.56 -18.48
N GLU A 213 22.59 -3.11 -18.32
CA GLU A 213 22.84 -4.30 -17.50
C GLU A 213 22.50 -4.07 -16.03
N LYS A 214 22.89 -2.92 -15.48
CA LYS A 214 22.60 -2.55 -14.09
C LYS A 214 21.10 -2.35 -13.88
N ILE A 215 20.40 -1.76 -14.84
CA ILE A 215 18.93 -1.63 -14.82
C ILE A 215 18.27 -3.01 -14.83
N ASN A 216 18.74 -3.92 -15.68
CA ASN A 216 18.20 -5.27 -15.82
C ASN A 216 18.28 -6.07 -14.49
N LEU A 217 19.35 -5.85 -13.71
CA LEU A 217 19.53 -6.46 -12.39
C LEU A 217 18.74 -5.74 -11.28
N ILE A 218 18.64 -4.41 -11.31
CA ILE A 218 17.88 -3.64 -10.32
C ILE A 218 16.39 -3.95 -10.39
N LEU A 219 15.87 -4.15 -11.60
CA LEU A 219 14.46 -4.50 -11.84
C LEU A 219 14.20 -6.02 -11.77
N ALA A 220 15.18 -6.81 -11.33
CA ALA A 220 15.02 -8.25 -11.24
C ALA A 220 14.06 -8.65 -10.11
N VAL A 221 13.28 -9.71 -10.34
CA VAL A 221 12.40 -10.30 -9.33
C VAL A 221 13.17 -11.36 -8.57
N ILE A 222 13.28 -11.18 -7.26
CA ILE A 222 14.09 -12.00 -6.38
C ILE A 222 13.23 -12.97 -5.59
N SER A 223 13.63 -14.24 -5.55
CA SER A 223 12.82 -15.34 -5.05
C SER A 223 13.66 -16.37 -4.30
N GLN A 224 13.40 -16.58 -3.00
CA GLN A 224 14.12 -17.62 -2.24
C GLN A 224 13.56 -19.02 -2.56
N ARG A 225 14.45 -19.96 -2.89
CA ARG A 225 14.12 -21.38 -3.13
C ARG A 225 15.15 -22.30 -2.50
N LYS A 226 14.80 -23.58 -2.39
CA LYS A 226 15.69 -24.63 -1.88
C LYS A 226 15.92 -25.68 -2.95
N VAL A 227 17.14 -26.20 -2.99
CA VAL A 227 17.54 -27.30 -3.85
C VAL A 227 16.86 -28.59 -3.40
N ASP A 228 16.31 -29.34 -4.35
CA ASP A 228 15.67 -30.64 -4.14
C ASP A 228 16.69 -31.80 -4.04
N ASN A 229 16.22 -33.05 -3.98
CA ASN A 229 17.09 -34.22 -3.93
C ASN A 229 17.92 -34.41 -5.21
N GLY A 230 17.43 -33.94 -6.36
CA GLY A 230 18.06 -34.10 -7.67
C GLY A 230 19.01 -32.95 -8.02
N SER A 231 19.42 -32.12 -7.05
CA SER A 231 20.12 -30.85 -7.31
C SER A 231 19.36 -29.85 -8.18
N CYS A 232 18.04 -30.02 -8.29
CA CYS A 232 17.17 -29.20 -9.12
C CYS A 232 16.41 -28.19 -8.25
N ILE A 233 15.90 -27.15 -8.89
CA ILE A 233 15.21 -26.06 -8.22
C ILE A 233 13.89 -25.82 -8.91
N LYS A 234 12.81 -25.88 -8.12
CA LYS A 234 11.46 -25.67 -8.64
C LYS A 234 11.12 -24.18 -8.63
N TYR A 235 10.80 -23.64 -9.81
CA TYR A 235 10.34 -22.27 -9.99
C TYR A 235 9.20 -22.22 -11.02
N LYS A 236 8.07 -21.59 -10.66
CA LYS A 236 6.84 -21.54 -11.50
C LYS A 236 6.45 -22.87 -12.16
N ASN A 237 6.37 -23.94 -11.34
CA ASN A 237 6.07 -25.32 -11.75
C ASN A 237 7.10 -26.04 -12.64
N ASN A 238 8.15 -25.35 -13.07
CA ASN A 238 9.24 -25.94 -13.83
C ASN A 238 10.43 -26.25 -12.92
N TYR A 239 11.27 -27.20 -13.34
CA TYR A 239 12.50 -27.56 -12.66
C TYR A 239 13.69 -27.05 -13.44
N TYR A 240 14.65 -26.46 -12.72
CA TYR A 240 15.85 -25.90 -13.30
C TYR A 240 17.09 -26.46 -12.62
N ILE A 241 18.17 -26.59 -13.37
CA ILE A 241 19.49 -26.94 -12.84
C ILE A 241 20.44 -25.73 -12.91
N PRO A 242 21.24 -25.46 -11.87
CA PRO A 242 22.28 -24.44 -11.93
C PRO A 242 23.40 -24.87 -12.87
N VAL A 243 23.80 -23.98 -13.77
CA VAL A 243 24.87 -24.20 -14.75
C VAL A 243 25.94 -23.11 -14.57
N SER A 244 27.20 -23.55 -14.58
CA SER A 244 28.36 -22.64 -14.53
C SER A 244 28.51 -21.87 -15.84
N ASN A 245 29.33 -20.82 -15.84
CA ASN A 245 29.66 -20.05 -17.05
C ASN A 245 30.28 -20.91 -18.18
N SER A 246 30.78 -22.11 -17.83
CA SER A 246 31.32 -23.10 -18.75
C SER A 246 30.29 -24.10 -19.30
N GLY A 247 28.99 -23.93 -19.00
CA GLY A 247 27.95 -24.88 -19.43
C GLY A 247 27.90 -26.17 -18.61
N ILE A 248 28.64 -26.26 -17.50
CA ILE A 248 28.70 -27.44 -16.65
C ILE A 248 27.64 -27.35 -15.55
N ALA A 249 26.80 -28.38 -15.43
CA ALA A 249 25.81 -28.48 -14.36
C ALA A 249 26.49 -28.54 -12.99
N VAL A 250 26.02 -27.70 -12.07
CA VAL A 250 26.54 -27.61 -10.69
C VAL A 250 25.52 -28.24 -9.75
N HIS A 251 26.01 -29.21 -8.97
CA HIS A 251 25.17 -30.00 -8.08
C HIS A 251 25.34 -29.56 -6.62
N TYR A 252 24.23 -29.47 -5.90
CA TYR A 252 24.18 -29.05 -4.50
C TYR A 252 23.37 -30.04 -3.68
N HIS A 253 23.70 -30.16 -2.40
CA HIS A 253 22.95 -31.01 -1.49
C HIS A 253 21.53 -30.47 -1.27
N LYS A 254 20.59 -31.40 -1.04
CA LYS A 254 19.21 -31.10 -0.70
C LYS A 254 19.12 -30.10 0.45
N GLY A 255 18.23 -29.11 0.31
CA GLY A 255 17.95 -28.13 1.36
C GLY A 255 18.90 -26.93 1.36
N THR A 256 19.90 -26.91 0.47
CA THR A 256 20.70 -25.70 0.21
C THR A 256 19.76 -24.58 -0.23
N SER A 257 19.81 -23.45 0.46
CA SER A 257 19.03 -22.26 0.11
C SER A 257 19.73 -21.48 -1.00
N GLY A 258 18.97 -21.07 -2.00
CA GLY A 258 19.44 -20.21 -3.09
C GLY A 258 18.43 -19.13 -3.39
N LEU A 259 18.92 -18.05 -3.99
CA LEU A 259 18.14 -16.87 -4.34
C LEU A 259 18.04 -16.80 -5.86
N ILE A 260 16.86 -17.11 -6.39
CA ILE A 260 16.56 -17.01 -7.81
C ILE A 260 16.38 -15.55 -8.16
N ILE A 261 17.06 -15.12 -9.22
CA ILE A 261 17.02 -13.78 -9.78
C ILE A 261 16.41 -13.92 -11.17
N LYS A 262 15.15 -13.51 -11.34
CA LYS A 262 14.55 -13.35 -12.67
C LYS A 262 14.87 -11.94 -13.14
N ALA A 263 15.82 -11.80 -14.05
CA ALA A 263 16.18 -10.51 -14.64
C ALA A 263 15.01 -9.92 -15.47
N PHE A 264 15.06 -8.62 -15.75
CA PHE A 264 14.02 -7.92 -16.52
C PHE A 264 13.85 -8.47 -17.94
N ASN A 265 14.93 -8.96 -18.56
CA ASN A 265 14.93 -9.69 -19.84
C ASN A 265 14.45 -11.15 -19.76
N GLU A 266 13.86 -11.55 -18.63
CA GLU A 266 13.37 -12.90 -18.34
C GLU A 266 14.41 -14.01 -18.17
N GLN A 267 15.70 -13.69 -18.24
CA GLN A 267 16.75 -14.65 -17.92
C GLN A 267 16.71 -15.02 -16.44
N LEU A 268 16.96 -16.30 -16.17
CA LEU A 268 16.92 -16.87 -14.83
C LEU A 268 18.33 -17.16 -14.34
N TYR A 269 18.66 -16.61 -13.19
CA TYR A 269 19.90 -16.86 -12.49
C TYR A 269 19.59 -17.37 -11.09
N ILE A 270 20.58 -18.02 -10.47
CA ILE A 270 20.54 -18.31 -9.05
C ILE A 270 21.83 -17.94 -8.37
N SER A 271 21.70 -17.22 -7.26
CA SER A 271 22.78 -17.01 -6.31
C SER A 271 22.71 -18.06 -5.21
N ILE A 272 23.75 -18.88 -5.10
CA ILE A 272 23.93 -19.85 -4.01
C ILE A 272 25.24 -19.51 -3.31
N LYS A 273 25.16 -19.12 -2.04
CA LYS A 273 26.27 -18.53 -1.28
C LYS A 273 26.76 -17.24 -1.97
N ASP A 274 27.98 -17.25 -2.51
CA ASP A 274 28.62 -16.10 -3.16
C ASP A 274 28.76 -16.26 -4.69
N ASN A 275 28.24 -17.37 -5.25
CA ASN A 275 28.36 -17.68 -6.67
C ASN A 275 27.01 -17.54 -7.38
N VAL A 276 27.05 -16.99 -8.59
CA VAL A 276 25.89 -16.84 -9.47
C VAL A 276 25.99 -17.84 -10.62
N TYR A 277 24.90 -18.56 -10.86
CA TYR A 277 24.77 -19.58 -11.90
C TYR A 277 23.60 -19.24 -12.82
N SER A 278 23.67 -19.62 -14.10
CA SER A 278 22.52 -19.60 -15.00
C SER A 278 21.61 -20.79 -14.69
N LEU A 279 20.31 -20.64 -14.92
CA LEU A 279 19.34 -21.72 -14.72
C LEU A 279 18.89 -22.29 -16.07
N GLU A 280 19.14 -23.57 -16.29
CA GLU A 280 18.64 -24.30 -17.47
C GLU A 280 17.40 -25.12 -17.13
N LEU A 281 16.43 -25.09 -18.03
CA LEU A 281 15.16 -25.81 -17.88
C LEU A 281 15.37 -27.31 -18.06
N ILE A 282 14.88 -28.09 -17.09
CA ILE A 282 14.88 -29.55 -17.18
C ILE A 282 13.52 -29.99 -17.75
N PRO A 283 13.49 -30.66 -18.92
CA PRO A 283 12.24 -31.01 -19.59
C PRO A 283 11.44 -32.07 -18.85
N ASN A 284 12.10 -33.04 -18.19
CA ASN A 284 11.45 -34.11 -17.42
C ASN A 284 12.10 -34.24 -16.04
N HIS A 285 11.36 -33.88 -15.00
CA HIS A 285 11.78 -34.12 -13.62
C HIS A 285 11.42 -35.54 -13.21
N VAL A 286 12.43 -36.33 -12.86
CA VAL A 286 12.23 -37.66 -12.28
C VAL A 286 12.63 -37.57 -10.81
N PRO A 287 11.70 -37.83 -9.87
CA PRO A 287 11.96 -37.68 -8.44
C PRO A 287 12.92 -38.73 -7.87
N THR A 288 13.13 -39.83 -8.60
CA THR A 288 14.02 -40.93 -8.21
C THR A 288 14.89 -41.39 -9.37
N SER A 289 16.17 -41.60 -9.11
CA SER A 289 17.09 -42.18 -10.08
C SER A 289 16.97 -43.69 -10.10
N LYS A 290 16.68 -44.27 -11.27
CA LYS A 290 16.68 -45.73 -11.47
C LYS A 290 18.04 -46.37 -11.13
N ASN A 291 19.13 -45.61 -11.20
CA ASN A 291 20.50 -46.11 -11.01
C ASN A 291 21.00 -46.00 -9.58
N PHE A 292 20.46 -45.06 -8.78
CA PHE A 292 20.98 -44.76 -7.44
C PHE A 292 19.96 -45.02 -6.32
N ASP A 293 18.66 -44.92 -6.62
CA ASP A 293 17.63 -45.18 -5.62
C ASP A 293 17.26 -46.67 -5.63
N PHE A 294 17.60 -47.35 -4.55
CA PHE A 294 17.17 -48.72 -4.32
C PHE A 294 15.64 -48.80 -4.30
N ILE A 295 15.07 -49.82 -4.92
CA ILE A 295 13.62 -50.10 -4.86
C ILE A 295 13.24 -50.23 -3.39
N SER A 296 12.56 -49.23 -2.85
CA SER A 296 12.07 -49.31 -1.48
C SER A 296 11.06 -50.46 -1.42
N LEU A 297 11.32 -51.46 -0.58
CA LEU A 297 10.35 -52.52 -0.31
C LEU A 297 9.00 -51.89 0.02
N PRO A 298 7.88 -52.43 -0.49
CA PRO A 298 6.56 -51.86 -0.24
C PRO A 298 6.36 -51.74 1.28
N LYS A 299 6.11 -50.50 1.75
CA LYS A 299 5.84 -50.26 3.17
C LYS A 299 4.70 -51.17 3.60
N LYS A 300 4.93 -52.04 4.58
CA LYS A 300 3.88 -52.92 5.12
C LYS A 300 2.65 -52.06 5.45
N PRO A 301 1.44 -52.46 5.01
CA PRO A 301 0.25 -51.68 5.29
C PRO A 301 0.10 -51.52 6.79
N ARG A 302 0.08 -50.26 7.27
CA ARG A 302 -0.18 -49.98 8.67
C ARG A 302 -1.60 -50.44 8.97
N LYS A 303 -1.78 -51.34 9.95
CA LYS A 303 -3.13 -51.72 10.42
C LYS A 303 -3.83 -50.43 10.85
N LYS A 304 -4.94 -50.07 10.20
CA LYS A 304 -5.77 -48.95 10.65
C LYS A 304 -6.28 -49.29 12.04
N TYR A 305 -5.92 -48.49 13.04
CA TYR A 305 -6.46 -48.65 14.39
C TYR A 305 -7.95 -48.32 14.35
N ILE A 306 -8.78 -49.31 14.62
CA ILE A 306 -10.22 -49.13 14.78
C ILE A 306 -10.45 -48.98 16.28
N PRO A 307 -10.87 -47.79 16.76
CA PRO A 307 -11.07 -47.58 18.18
C PRO A 307 -12.15 -48.52 18.72
N PRO A 308 -11.97 -49.10 19.92
CA PRO A 308 -12.95 -49.98 20.55
C PRO A 308 -14.23 -49.22 20.90
N MET A 309 -15.33 -49.95 21.15
CA MET A 309 -16.64 -49.34 21.43
C MET A 309 -16.64 -48.47 22.69
N SER A 310 -15.72 -48.71 23.63
CA SER A 310 -15.52 -47.91 24.84
C SER A 310 -14.85 -46.56 24.61
N HIS A 311 -14.42 -46.25 23.38
CA HIS A 311 -13.72 -45.02 23.06
C HIS A 311 -14.70 -43.82 23.03
N PRO A 312 -14.41 -42.69 23.71
CA PRO A 312 -15.34 -41.56 23.85
C PRO A 312 -15.96 -41.07 22.53
N TRP A 313 -15.15 -40.97 21.46
CA TRP A 313 -15.60 -40.46 20.16
C TRP A 313 -16.56 -41.39 19.40
N LYS A 314 -16.75 -42.64 19.85
CA LYS A 314 -17.77 -43.54 19.25
C LYS A 314 -19.17 -43.10 19.62
N GLN A 315 -19.37 -42.52 20.82
CA GLN A 315 -20.64 -41.94 21.22
C GLN A 315 -20.95 -40.71 20.36
N ASP A 316 -20.02 -39.77 20.25
CA ASP A 316 -20.16 -38.57 19.41
C ASP A 316 -20.43 -38.93 17.94
N SER A 317 -19.71 -39.93 17.41
CA SER A 317 -19.92 -40.42 16.04
C SER A 317 -21.30 -41.04 15.83
N PHE A 318 -21.87 -41.70 16.85
CA PHE A 318 -23.23 -42.25 16.80
C PHE A 318 -24.27 -41.13 16.88
N GLU A 319 -24.06 -40.14 17.74
CA GLU A 319 -24.94 -38.97 17.84
C GLU A 319 -24.97 -38.16 16.54
N GLU A 320 -23.81 -37.94 15.89
CA GLU A 320 -23.75 -37.33 14.56
C GLU A 320 -24.47 -38.17 13.50
N TYR A 321 -24.33 -39.50 13.54
CA TYR A 321 -25.05 -40.39 12.64
C TYR A 321 -26.56 -40.26 12.85
N CYS A 322 -27.04 -40.24 14.09
CA CYS A 322 -28.45 -40.02 14.42
C CYS A 322 -28.95 -38.64 13.97
N LYS A 323 -28.15 -37.57 14.13
CA LYS A 323 -28.50 -36.21 13.69
C LYS A 323 -28.60 -36.10 12.16
N LYS A 324 -27.85 -36.90 11.41
CA LYS A 324 -27.91 -36.95 9.94
C LYS A 324 -29.13 -37.69 9.38
N GLN A 325 -29.92 -38.36 10.21
CA GLN A 325 -31.11 -39.08 9.77
C GLN A 325 -32.30 -38.11 9.63
N ALA A 326 -32.67 -37.79 8.38
CA ALA A 326 -33.69 -36.81 8.05
C ALA A 326 -35.07 -37.07 8.69
N HIS A 327 -35.47 -38.34 8.84
CA HIS A 327 -36.76 -38.73 9.41
C HIS A 327 -36.94 -38.42 10.91
N ARG A 328 -35.87 -38.06 11.64
CA ARG A 328 -35.96 -37.68 13.06
C ARG A 328 -36.14 -36.17 13.28
N MET A 329 -35.93 -35.34 12.26
CA MET A 329 -36.11 -33.89 12.39
C MET A 329 -37.58 -33.44 12.31
N GLU A 330 -38.46 -34.22 11.67
CA GLU A 330 -39.89 -33.89 11.57
C GLU A 330 -40.66 -34.08 12.89
N ASN A 331 -40.23 -35.01 13.75
CA ASN A 331 -40.94 -35.33 14.99
C ASN A 331 -40.70 -34.36 16.16
N VAL A 332 -39.79 -33.39 16.02
CA VAL A 332 -39.53 -32.39 17.08
C VAL A 332 -40.42 -31.13 16.91
N ALA A 333 -41.07 -30.96 15.76
CA ALA A 333 -41.94 -29.81 15.50
C ALA A 333 -43.41 -30.00 15.94
N LEU A 334 -43.80 -31.18 16.44
CA LEU A 334 -45.20 -31.52 16.78
C LEU A 334 -45.46 -31.80 18.27
N SER A 335 -44.52 -31.48 19.16
CA SER A 335 -44.74 -31.54 20.61
C SER A 335 -44.33 -30.23 21.29
N VAL A 336 -45.24 -29.25 21.27
CA VAL A 336 -45.42 -28.29 22.36
C VAL A 336 -46.47 -28.84 23.29
#